data_AF-A0A939PAC8-F1
#
_entry.id   AF-A0A939PAC8-F1
#
_cell.length_a   1.000
_cell.length_b   1.000
_cell.length_c   1.000
_cell.angle_alpha   90.00
_cell.angle_beta   90.00
_cell.angle_gamma   90.00
#
_symmetry.space_group_name_H-M   'P 1'
#
loop_
_entity.id
_entity.type
_entity.pdbx_description
1 polymer ?
#
loop_
_entity_poly.entity_id
_entity_poly.type
_entity_poly.pdbx_seq_one_letter_code
_entity_poly.pdbx_strand_id
1 'polypeptide(L)'
;MPGDAQRRRELAEFLRSRRSRIDPRDLGLPVGPRRRSAGLRREEVAVLAGLSPTWYTYLEQGRKIQPSPQVLDSLAQVLRLSEDERRYLHALVHGEAISAQALEPEASAGDLLRRIVATTEPSPYPVYAADRYGDLIAWNRQALEWYDDWDALRPGERNILRWMLTAPAARERLVDWESDTRDAVARWRAEAAKWPLDAGFRERIEKLSGISPEFATWWSDQNVQEHRSKIRRLRHPELGVRVMLIVPMTSPEFTPSGVVFHLPVNESDAPKSA
;
A
#
# COMPACT_ATOMS: atom_id res chain seq x y z
N MET A 1 -26.16 1.08 -1.95
CA MET A 1 -25.52 0.80 -0.64
C MET A 1 -25.52 2.06 0.22
N PRO A 2 -25.80 1.98 1.53
CA PRO A 2 -25.82 3.13 2.45
C PRO A 2 -24.52 3.94 2.46
N GLY A 3 -23.37 3.28 2.29
CA GLY A 3 -22.05 3.93 2.26
C GLY A 3 -21.83 4.92 1.11
N ASP A 4 -22.47 4.73 -0.05
CA ASP A 4 -22.31 5.64 -1.20
C ASP A 4 -22.96 7.00 -0.96
N ALA A 5 -24.10 7.02 -0.26
CA ALA A 5 -24.78 8.27 0.05
C ALA A 5 -24.03 9.07 1.11
N GLN A 6 -23.38 8.38 2.05
CA GLN A 6 -22.52 8.99 3.06
C GLN A 6 -21.25 9.59 2.42
N ARG A 7 -20.52 8.82 1.61
CA ARG A 7 -19.33 9.31 0.91
C ARG A 7 -19.61 10.55 0.06
N ARG A 8 -20.76 10.59 -0.63
CA ARG A 8 -21.17 11.79 -1.40
C ARG A 8 -21.46 13.01 -0.53
N ARG A 9 -21.98 12.84 0.69
CA ARG A 9 -22.15 13.95 1.65
C ARG A 9 -20.81 14.44 2.15
N GLU A 10 -19.91 13.54 2.50
CA GLU A 10 -18.54 13.87 2.93
C GLU A 10 -17.77 14.60 1.82
N LEU A 11 -17.88 14.16 0.56
CA LEU A 11 -17.32 14.86 -0.61
C LEU A 11 -17.85 16.29 -0.73
N ALA A 12 -19.17 16.46 -0.62
CA ALA A 12 -19.80 17.76 -0.71
C ALA A 12 -19.37 18.71 0.41
N GLU A 13 -19.25 18.19 1.64
CA GLU A 13 -18.79 18.95 2.80
C GLU A 13 -17.31 19.32 2.69
N PHE A 14 -16.47 18.38 2.26
CA PHE A 14 -15.05 18.59 2.06
C PHE A 14 -14.81 19.72 1.04
N LEU A 15 -15.42 19.64 -0.14
CA LEU A 15 -15.24 20.66 -1.18
C LEU A 15 -15.76 22.02 -0.75
N ARG A 16 -16.89 22.07 -0.04
CA ARG A 16 -17.43 23.31 0.52
C ARG A 16 -16.47 23.94 1.53
N SER A 17 -15.88 23.11 2.39
CA SER A 17 -14.88 23.55 3.37
C SER A 17 -13.65 24.14 2.68
N ARG A 18 -13.08 23.43 1.69
CA ARG A 18 -11.91 23.87 0.94
C ARG A 18 -12.18 25.15 0.15
N ARG A 19 -13.29 25.21 -0.57
CA ARG A 19 -13.73 26.41 -1.30
C ARG A 19 -13.87 27.63 -0.39
N SER A 20 -14.39 27.45 0.81
CA SER A 20 -14.62 28.56 1.76
C SER A 20 -13.35 29.17 2.34
N ARG A 21 -12.22 28.45 2.27
CA ARG A 21 -10.93 28.85 2.86
C ARG A 21 -10.01 29.61 1.91
N ILE A 22 -10.29 29.57 0.61
CA ILE A 22 -9.42 30.19 -0.40
C ILE A 22 -9.80 31.65 -0.56
N ASP A 23 -8.82 32.53 -0.38
CA ASP A 23 -8.98 33.94 -0.69
C ASP A 23 -9.05 34.12 -2.22
N PRO A 24 -10.14 34.68 -2.75
CA PRO A 24 -10.29 34.94 -4.19
C PRO A 24 -9.14 35.79 -4.76
N ARG A 25 -8.54 36.67 -3.96
CA ARG A 25 -7.43 37.53 -4.37
C ARG A 25 -6.19 36.73 -4.72
N ASP A 26 -5.97 35.57 -4.08
CA ASP A 26 -4.85 34.68 -4.36
C ASP A 26 -4.92 34.07 -5.76
N LEU A 27 -6.11 34.10 -6.38
CA LEU A 27 -6.37 33.62 -7.74
C LEU A 27 -6.64 34.78 -8.72
N GLY A 28 -6.32 36.02 -8.33
CA GLY A 28 -6.50 37.20 -9.18
C GLY A 28 -7.94 37.62 -9.40
N LEU A 29 -8.89 37.13 -8.60
CA LEU A 29 -10.30 37.47 -8.75
C LEU A 29 -10.64 38.79 -8.04
N PRO A 30 -11.48 39.65 -8.65
CA PRO A 30 -11.86 40.91 -8.06
C PRO A 30 -12.77 40.72 -6.84
N VAL A 31 -12.42 41.36 -5.73
CA VAL A 31 -13.26 41.42 -4.51
C VAL A 31 -13.96 42.77 -4.46
N GLY A 32 -15.13 42.85 -5.09
CA GLY A 32 -15.96 44.06 -5.05
C GLY A 32 -16.71 44.22 -3.72
N PRO A 33 -17.16 45.45 -3.38
CA PRO A 33 -17.85 45.77 -2.12
C PRO A 33 -19.18 45.04 -1.88
N ARG A 34 -19.72 44.33 -2.88
CA ARG A 34 -20.96 43.54 -2.80
C ARG A 34 -20.73 42.03 -2.60
N ARG A 35 -19.51 41.58 -2.33
CA ARG A 35 -19.21 40.15 -2.12
C ARG A 35 -19.69 39.69 -0.74
N ARG A 36 -20.61 38.71 -0.72
CA ARG A 36 -21.17 38.13 0.52
C ARG A 36 -20.49 36.83 0.98
N SER A 37 -19.68 36.20 0.14
CA SER A 37 -18.98 34.94 0.44
C SER A 37 -17.52 35.20 0.79
N ALA A 38 -17.07 34.70 1.95
CA ALA A 38 -15.70 34.86 2.44
C ALA A 38 -14.66 34.17 1.53
N GLY A 39 -14.98 32.98 1.01
CA GLY A 39 -14.13 32.27 0.04
C GLY A 39 -14.61 32.35 -1.41
N LEU A 40 -14.14 31.43 -2.24
CA LEU A 40 -14.55 31.29 -3.63
C LEU A 40 -16.04 30.96 -3.76
N ARG A 41 -16.68 31.43 -4.83
CA ARG A 41 -18.05 31.05 -5.23
C ARG A 41 -18.02 29.75 -6.02
N ARG A 42 -19.16 29.06 -6.08
CA ARG A 42 -19.30 27.84 -6.89
C ARG A 42 -18.97 28.08 -8.36
N GLU A 43 -19.47 29.19 -8.90
CA GLU A 43 -19.22 29.61 -10.28
C GLU A 43 -17.73 29.88 -10.54
N GLU A 44 -17.04 30.51 -9.60
CA GLU A 44 -15.61 30.80 -9.71
C GLU A 44 -14.78 29.52 -9.74
N VAL A 45 -15.06 28.55 -8.84
CA VAL A 45 -14.38 27.25 -8.87
C VAL A 45 -14.67 26.51 -10.16
N ALA A 46 -15.93 26.48 -10.60
CA ALA A 46 -16.31 25.80 -11.83
C ALA A 46 -15.56 26.36 -13.04
N VAL A 47 -15.53 27.69 -13.20
CA VAL A 47 -14.82 28.35 -14.30
C VAL A 47 -13.32 28.05 -14.26
N LEU A 48 -12.68 28.18 -13.09
CA LEU A 48 -11.26 27.91 -12.93
C LEU A 48 -10.89 26.45 -13.17
N ALA A 49 -11.80 25.52 -12.86
CA ALA A 49 -11.61 24.09 -13.07
C ALA A 49 -12.06 23.60 -14.46
N GLY A 50 -12.51 24.51 -15.36
CA GLY A 50 -13.02 24.13 -16.68
C GLY A 50 -14.32 23.31 -16.63
N LEU A 51 -15.13 23.48 -15.59
CA LEU A 51 -16.39 22.76 -15.35
C LEU A 51 -17.59 23.69 -15.53
N SER A 52 -18.77 23.11 -15.78
CA SER A 52 -20.00 23.90 -15.74
C SER A 52 -20.41 24.23 -14.29
N PRO A 53 -20.91 25.45 -13.99
CA PRO A 53 -21.35 25.83 -12.65
C PRO A 53 -22.43 24.91 -12.06
N THR A 54 -23.35 24.43 -12.92
CA THR A 54 -24.40 23.48 -12.55
C THR A 54 -23.81 22.15 -12.09
N TRP A 55 -22.79 21.67 -12.78
CA TRP A 55 -22.16 20.38 -12.48
C TRP A 55 -21.37 20.44 -11.16
N TYR A 56 -20.61 21.52 -10.92
CA TYR A 56 -19.97 21.73 -9.61
C TYR A 56 -20.98 21.86 -8.48
N THR A 57 -22.13 22.50 -8.74
CA THR A 57 -23.23 22.60 -7.76
C THR A 57 -23.79 21.23 -7.40
N TYR A 58 -23.95 20.32 -8.35
CA TYR A 58 -24.38 18.94 -8.09
C TYR A 58 -23.38 18.17 -7.22
N LEU A 59 -22.10 18.45 -7.40
CA LEU A 59 -21.03 17.85 -6.62
C LEU A 59 -21.09 18.32 -5.16
N GLU A 60 -21.26 19.62 -4.92
CA GLU A 60 -21.48 20.18 -3.58
C GLU A 60 -22.86 19.87 -2.95
N GLN A 61 -23.80 19.30 -3.72
CA GLN A 61 -25.09 18.81 -3.23
C GLN A 61 -25.07 17.31 -2.92
N GLY A 62 -23.95 16.61 -3.17
CA GLY A 62 -23.85 15.17 -2.98
C GLY A 62 -24.75 14.37 -3.93
N ARG A 63 -25.09 14.93 -5.10
CA ARG A 63 -25.86 14.20 -6.13
C ARG A 63 -25.03 13.04 -6.67
N LYS A 64 -25.71 12.03 -7.21
CA LYS A 64 -25.06 10.84 -7.78
C LYS A 64 -24.44 11.17 -9.14
N ILE A 65 -23.26 11.79 -9.11
CA ILE A 65 -22.38 12.04 -10.26
C ILE A 65 -21.02 11.38 -10.00
N GLN A 66 -20.38 10.90 -11.07
CA GLN A 66 -19.04 10.31 -10.99
C GLN A 66 -18.04 11.23 -11.72
N PRO A 67 -17.30 12.08 -10.99
CA PRO A 67 -16.21 12.83 -11.56
C PRO A 67 -15.10 11.89 -12.06
N SER A 68 -14.46 12.24 -13.18
CA SER A 68 -13.25 11.54 -13.64
C SER A 68 -12.02 11.97 -12.82
N PRO A 69 -10.94 11.18 -12.80
CA PRO A 69 -9.71 11.56 -12.11
C PRO A 69 -9.15 12.93 -12.56
N GLN A 70 -9.23 13.24 -13.86
CA GLN A 70 -8.82 14.53 -14.42
C GLN A 70 -9.62 15.71 -13.85
N VAL A 71 -10.93 15.51 -13.64
CA VAL A 71 -11.79 16.53 -13.02
C VAL A 71 -11.42 16.72 -11.55
N LEU A 72 -11.11 15.64 -10.83
CA LEU A 72 -10.66 15.73 -9.44
C LEU A 72 -9.31 16.43 -9.31
N ASP A 73 -8.39 16.18 -10.22
CA ASP A 73 -7.09 16.84 -10.25
C ASP A 73 -7.20 18.33 -10.57
N SER A 74 -8.06 18.71 -11.52
CA SER A 74 -8.36 20.12 -11.79
C SER A 74 -8.98 20.81 -10.58
N LEU A 75 -9.93 20.17 -9.90
CA LEU A 75 -10.50 20.67 -8.65
C LEU A 75 -9.43 20.79 -7.55
N ALA A 76 -8.54 19.81 -7.42
CA ALA A 76 -7.46 19.84 -6.44
C ALA A 76 -6.51 21.02 -6.68
N GLN A 77 -6.17 21.29 -7.94
CA GLN A 77 -5.32 22.43 -8.33
C GLN A 77 -5.99 23.77 -8.02
N VAL A 78 -7.24 23.96 -8.43
CA VAL A 78 -8.00 25.20 -8.18
C VAL A 78 -8.22 25.42 -6.71
N LEU A 79 -8.50 24.34 -5.96
CA LEU A 79 -8.71 24.40 -4.53
C LEU A 79 -7.41 24.40 -3.70
N ARG A 80 -6.24 24.42 -4.37
CA ARG A 80 -4.91 24.38 -3.75
C ARG A 80 -4.80 23.29 -2.67
N LEU A 81 -5.32 22.11 -2.95
CA LEU A 81 -5.27 20.98 -2.03
C LEU A 81 -3.83 20.52 -1.85
N SER A 82 -3.45 20.15 -0.63
CA SER A 82 -2.23 19.37 -0.41
C SER A 82 -2.35 17.99 -1.05
N GLU A 83 -1.23 17.27 -1.19
CA GLU A 83 -1.26 15.92 -1.77
C GLU A 83 -2.11 14.94 -0.93
N ASP A 84 -2.10 15.09 0.40
CA ASP A 84 -2.97 14.30 1.28
C ASP A 84 -4.45 14.62 1.09
N GLU A 85 -4.78 15.90 0.88
CA GLU A 85 -6.14 16.36 0.62
C GLU A 85 -6.65 15.93 -0.75
N ARG A 86 -5.75 15.88 -1.75
CA ARG A 86 -6.01 15.29 -3.06
C ARG A 86 -6.27 13.79 -2.94
N ARG A 87 -5.46 13.06 -2.17
CA ARG A 87 -5.67 11.63 -1.89
C ARG A 87 -7.03 11.38 -1.25
N TYR A 88 -7.39 12.18 -0.25
CA TYR A 88 -8.69 12.12 0.40
C TYR A 88 -9.84 12.41 -0.57
N LEU A 89 -9.70 13.42 -1.44
CA LEU A 89 -10.69 13.75 -2.48
C LEU A 89 -10.94 12.56 -3.42
N HIS A 90 -9.88 11.91 -3.90
CA HIS A 90 -9.99 10.72 -4.76
C HIS A 90 -10.63 9.53 -4.04
N ALA A 91 -10.25 9.29 -2.77
CA ALA A 91 -10.83 8.22 -1.95
C ALA A 91 -12.35 8.40 -1.72
N LEU A 92 -12.82 9.64 -1.53
CA LEU A 92 -14.25 9.94 -1.36
C LEU A 92 -15.09 9.62 -2.61
N VAL A 93 -14.49 9.66 -3.81
CA VAL A 93 -15.19 9.41 -5.08
C VAL A 93 -15.07 7.95 -5.52
N HIS A 94 -13.85 7.40 -5.50
CA HIS A 94 -13.56 6.11 -6.09
C HIS A 94 -13.58 4.96 -5.09
N GLY A 95 -13.68 5.26 -3.78
CA GLY A 95 -13.68 4.25 -2.73
C GLY A 95 -12.31 3.64 -2.44
N GLU A 96 -11.31 4.00 -3.22
CA GLU A 96 -9.90 3.67 -3.06
C GLU A 96 -9.10 4.95 -3.32
N ALA A 97 -8.07 5.20 -2.51
CA ALA A 97 -7.13 6.26 -2.79
C ALA A 97 -6.41 5.93 -4.10
N ILE A 98 -6.76 6.61 -5.19
CA ILE A 98 -5.95 6.59 -6.40
C ILE A 98 -4.58 7.13 -5.99
N SER A 99 -3.56 6.29 -6.10
CA SER A 99 -2.17 6.66 -5.86
C SER A 99 -1.75 7.68 -6.92
N ALA A 100 -1.87 8.98 -6.59
CA ALA A 100 -1.19 10.05 -7.29
C ALA A 100 0.17 10.31 -6.61
N GLN A 101 1.13 10.73 -7.43
CA GLN A 101 2.59 10.78 -7.20
C GLN A 101 3.05 10.82 -5.73
N ALA A 102 3.91 9.86 -5.39
CA ALA A 102 4.64 9.85 -4.13
C ALA A 102 5.29 11.23 -3.91
N LEU A 103 5.09 11.80 -2.72
CA LEU A 103 5.92 12.89 -2.23
C LEU A 103 7.37 12.44 -2.43
N GLU A 104 8.19 13.24 -3.12
CA GLU A 104 9.63 12.99 -3.24
C GLU A 104 10.20 12.98 -1.81
N PRO A 105 10.51 11.81 -1.23
CA PRO A 105 10.93 11.76 0.15
C PRO A 105 12.36 12.28 0.26
N GLU A 106 12.73 12.87 1.40
CA GLU A 106 14.09 13.37 1.66
C GLU A 106 15.18 12.28 1.51
N ALA A 107 14.77 11.00 1.53
CA ALA A 107 15.58 9.83 1.19
C ALA A 107 14.75 8.85 0.35
N SER A 108 15.39 8.05 -0.53
CA SER A 108 14.66 7.02 -1.27
C SER A 108 13.98 6.02 -0.32
N ALA A 109 12.79 5.51 -0.67
CA ALA A 109 12.07 4.52 0.13
C ALA A 109 12.96 3.32 0.55
N GLY A 110 13.85 2.88 -0.35
CA GLY A 110 14.82 1.82 -0.06
C GLY A 110 15.87 2.20 0.98
N ASP A 111 16.36 3.45 0.97
CA ASP A 111 17.31 3.94 1.99
C ASP A 111 16.67 4.04 3.36
N LEU A 112 15.43 4.53 3.43
CA LEU A 112 14.67 4.59 4.67
C LEU A 112 14.45 3.19 5.25
N LEU A 113 14.05 2.23 4.41
CA LEU A 113 13.87 0.83 4.83
C LEU A 113 15.18 0.21 5.33
N ARG A 114 16.31 0.45 4.64
CA ARG A 114 17.65 0.03 5.11
C ARG A 114 17.97 0.58 6.50
N ARG A 115 17.73 1.88 6.71
CA ARG A 115 17.95 2.53 8.02
C ARG A 115 17.06 1.94 9.10
N ILE A 116 15.78 1.74 8.83
CA ILE A 116 14.82 1.14 9.78
C ILE A 116 15.31 -0.24 10.19
N VAL A 117 15.61 -1.12 9.23
CA VAL A 117 16.08 -2.48 9.52
C VAL A 117 17.38 -2.47 10.31
N ALA A 118 18.33 -1.58 10.00
CA ALA A 118 19.57 -1.46 10.75
C ALA A 118 19.36 -1.13 12.24
N THR A 119 18.28 -0.44 12.61
CA THR A 119 17.95 -0.18 14.03
C THR A 119 17.51 -1.43 14.79
N THR A 120 17.17 -2.51 14.08
CA THR A 120 16.69 -3.78 14.65
C THR A 120 17.79 -4.81 14.87
N GLU A 121 19.05 -4.46 14.60
CA GLU A 121 20.19 -5.36 14.74
C GLU A 121 20.36 -5.98 16.15
N PRO A 122 20.08 -5.26 17.26
CA PRO A 122 20.12 -5.85 18.60
C PRO A 122 18.98 -6.84 18.90
N SER A 123 17.95 -6.92 18.05
CA SER A 123 16.80 -7.81 18.27
C SER A 123 17.19 -9.27 18.07
N PRO A 124 16.74 -10.20 18.93
CA PRO A 124 16.93 -11.64 18.72
C PRO A 124 15.97 -12.23 17.67
N TYR A 125 15.06 -11.42 17.11
CA TYR A 125 14.07 -11.86 16.14
C TYR A 125 14.35 -11.32 14.73
N PRO A 126 14.00 -12.10 13.69
CA PRO A 126 14.24 -11.70 12.31
C PRO A 126 13.38 -10.50 11.91
N VAL A 127 14.00 -9.57 11.20
CA VAL A 127 13.34 -8.42 10.56
C VAL A 127 13.92 -8.27 9.17
N TYR A 128 13.06 -8.09 8.17
CA TYR A 128 13.48 -7.80 6.81
C TYR A 128 12.53 -6.82 6.13
N ALA A 129 13.05 -6.11 5.13
CA ALA A 129 12.29 -5.24 4.25
C ALA A 129 12.25 -5.82 2.84
N ALA A 130 11.11 -5.70 2.18
CA ALA A 130 10.93 -6.12 0.81
C ALA A 130 10.14 -5.08 0.00
N ASP A 131 10.39 -5.04 -1.30
CA ASP A 131 9.60 -4.24 -2.22
C ASP A 131 8.26 -4.92 -2.58
N ARG A 132 7.45 -4.24 -3.41
CA ARG A 132 6.16 -4.77 -3.88
C ARG A 132 6.26 -6.07 -4.68
N TYR A 133 7.42 -6.35 -5.28
CA TYR A 133 7.65 -7.57 -6.03
C TYR A 133 8.13 -8.72 -5.14
N GLY A 134 8.38 -8.45 -3.86
CA GLY A 134 8.95 -9.38 -2.91
C GLY A 134 10.49 -9.43 -2.96
N ASP A 135 11.15 -8.49 -3.65
CA ASP A 135 12.61 -8.40 -3.62
C ASP A 135 13.07 -7.86 -2.27
N LEU A 136 14.05 -8.51 -1.67
CA LEU A 136 14.58 -8.15 -0.37
C LEU A 136 15.46 -6.90 -0.49
N ILE A 137 15.11 -5.87 0.26
CA ILE A 137 15.81 -4.57 0.29
C ILE A 137 16.87 -4.53 1.40
N ALA A 138 16.54 -5.09 2.56
CA ALA A 138 17.37 -5.08 3.76
C ALA A 138 16.92 -6.19 4.72
N TRP A 139 17.80 -6.64 5.59
CA TRP A 139 17.52 -7.62 6.65
C TRP A 139 18.49 -7.45 7.81
N ASN A 140 18.07 -7.83 9.01
CA ASN A 140 18.96 -7.93 10.17
C ASN A 140 19.65 -9.31 10.19
N ARG A 141 20.70 -9.47 11.00
CA ARG A 141 21.43 -10.75 11.11
C ARG A 141 20.54 -11.93 11.49
N GLN A 142 19.53 -11.72 12.33
CA GLN A 142 18.59 -12.79 12.70
C GLN A 142 17.77 -13.31 11.52
N ALA A 143 17.49 -12.49 10.50
CA ALA A 143 16.83 -12.98 9.30
C ALA A 143 17.66 -14.05 8.59
N LEU A 144 18.99 -13.91 8.56
CA LEU A 144 19.89 -14.89 7.96
C LEU A 144 19.89 -16.21 8.74
N GLU A 145 19.87 -16.13 10.06
CA GLU A 145 19.83 -17.30 10.94
C GLU A 145 18.51 -18.08 10.83
N TRP A 146 17.38 -17.37 10.72
CA TRP A 146 16.05 -17.98 10.71
C TRP A 146 15.59 -18.42 9.31
N TYR A 147 15.95 -17.67 8.26
CA TYR A 147 15.54 -17.93 6.88
C TYR A 147 16.66 -18.56 6.06
N ASP A 148 17.61 -17.78 5.58
CA ASP A 148 18.68 -18.25 4.70
C ASP A 148 19.79 -17.21 4.55
N ASP A 149 20.95 -17.62 4.04
CA ASP A 149 22.05 -16.72 3.70
C ASP A 149 21.71 -15.92 2.43
N TRP A 150 20.94 -14.84 2.60
CA TRP A 150 20.56 -13.95 1.51
C TRP A 150 21.73 -13.11 0.98
N ASP A 151 22.81 -12.97 1.76
CA ASP A 151 24.02 -12.28 1.31
C ASP A 151 24.75 -13.07 0.22
N ALA A 152 24.72 -14.42 0.30
CA ALA A 152 25.26 -15.30 -0.73
C ALA A 152 24.48 -15.27 -2.06
N LEU A 153 23.22 -14.81 -2.05
CA LEU A 153 22.40 -14.72 -3.27
C LEU A 153 22.76 -13.48 -4.09
N ARG A 154 22.69 -13.60 -5.43
CA ARG A 154 22.85 -12.44 -6.32
C ARG A 154 21.68 -11.47 -6.12
N PRO A 155 21.88 -10.14 -6.30
CA PRO A 155 20.82 -9.15 -6.10
C PRO A 155 19.48 -9.47 -6.79
N GLY A 156 19.51 -9.94 -8.05
CA GLY A 156 18.29 -10.33 -8.79
C GLY A 156 17.65 -11.67 -8.40
N GLU A 157 18.24 -12.39 -7.44
CA GLU A 157 17.75 -13.66 -6.91
C GLU A 157 17.19 -13.52 -5.49
N ARG A 158 17.44 -12.38 -4.83
CA ARG A 158 16.99 -12.06 -3.47
C ARG A 158 15.51 -11.70 -3.47
N ASN A 159 14.65 -12.69 -3.60
CA ASN A 159 13.20 -12.52 -3.59
C ASN A 159 12.54 -13.53 -2.65
N ILE A 160 11.71 -13.06 -1.73
CA ILE A 160 11.13 -13.91 -0.69
C ILE A 160 10.21 -14.99 -1.26
N LEU A 161 9.40 -14.67 -2.29
CA LEU A 161 8.52 -15.65 -2.92
C LEU A 161 9.32 -16.69 -3.68
N ARG A 162 10.32 -16.26 -4.45
CA ARG A 162 11.24 -17.18 -5.13
C ARG A 162 11.91 -18.11 -4.13
N TRP A 163 12.41 -17.58 -3.02
CA TRP A 163 13.03 -18.37 -1.96
C TRP A 163 12.04 -19.40 -1.41
N MET A 164 10.83 -18.98 -1.02
CA MET A 164 9.80 -19.89 -0.51
C MET A 164 9.48 -21.01 -1.50
N LEU A 165 9.43 -20.71 -2.80
CA LEU A 165 9.03 -21.68 -3.83
C LEU A 165 10.16 -22.62 -4.27
N THR A 166 11.43 -22.20 -4.22
CA THR A 166 12.52 -22.90 -4.91
C THR A 166 13.69 -23.31 -4.03
N ALA A 167 13.89 -22.66 -2.88
CA ALA A 167 15.01 -22.98 -2.01
C ALA A 167 14.72 -24.23 -1.16
N PRO A 168 15.60 -25.24 -1.12
CA PRO A 168 15.48 -26.36 -0.19
C PRO A 168 15.37 -25.90 1.27
N ALA A 169 16.15 -24.88 1.64
CA ALA A 169 16.12 -24.25 2.95
C ALA A 169 14.71 -23.76 3.34
N ALA A 170 13.90 -23.27 2.39
CA ALA A 170 12.54 -22.85 2.70
C ALA A 170 11.66 -23.98 3.23
N ARG A 171 11.79 -25.19 2.65
CA ARG A 171 11.06 -26.38 3.11
C ARG A 171 11.58 -26.88 4.47
N GLU A 172 12.84 -26.61 4.80
CA GLU A 172 13.42 -26.97 6.08
C GLU A 172 13.06 -25.97 7.19
N ARG A 173 13.08 -24.67 6.88
CA ARG A 173 12.87 -23.57 7.84
C ARG A 173 11.39 -23.29 8.10
N LEU A 174 10.54 -23.35 7.07
CA LEU A 174 9.10 -23.14 7.22
C LEU A 174 8.42 -24.45 7.60
N VAL A 175 7.99 -24.60 8.85
CA VAL A 175 7.37 -25.86 9.29
C VAL A 175 6.02 -26.10 8.59
N ASP A 176 5.27 -25.02 8.32
CA ASP A 176 4.02 -25.02 7.55
C ASP A 176 4.24 -24.55 6.10
N TRP A 177 5.35 -24.96 5.47
CA TRP A 177 5.80 -24.45 4.18
C TRP A 177 4.68 -24.27 3.14
N GLU A 178 3.86 -25.29 2.90
CA GLU A 178 2.83 -25.25 1.87
C GLU A 178 1.77 -24.18 2.16
N SER A 179 1.23 -24.17 3.38
CA SER A 179 0.25 -23.18 3.82
C SER A 179 0.82 -21.77 3.78
N ASP A 180 2.03 -21.58 4.31
CA ASP A 180 2.68 -20.27 4.34
C ASP A 180 3.00 -19.73 2.95
N THR A 181 3.45 -20.59 2.04
CA THR A 181 3.80 -20.20 0.68
C THR A 181 2.55 -19.91 -0.14
N ARG A 182 1.51 -20.76 -0.03
CA ARG A 182 0.22 -20.52 -0.68
C ARG A 182 -0.41 -19.20 -0.23
N ASP A 183 -0.37 -18.90 1.07
CA ASP A 183 -0.86 -17.62 1.60
C ASP A 183 -0.04 -16.42 1.13
N ALA A 184 1.29 -16.58 0.99
CA ALA A 184 2.14 -15.54 0.43
C ALA A 184 1.80 -15.27 -1.05
N VAL A 185 1.53 -16.31 -1.84
CA VAL A 185 1.07 -16.19 -3.24
C VAL A 185 -0.29 -15.48 -3.33
N ALA A 186 -1.26 -15.84 -2.48
CA ALA A 186 -2.58 -15.20 -2.45
C ALA A 186 -2.50 -13.71 -2.09
N ARG A 187 -1.62 -13.35 -1.14
CA ARG A 187 -1.34 -11.96 -0.77
C ARG A 187 -0.64 -11.18 -1.88
N TRP A 188 0.32 -11.81 -2.56
CA TRP A 188 1.03 -11.18 -3.68
C TRP A 188 0.12 -10.96 -4.89
N ARG A 189 -0.84 -11.86 -5.13
CA ARG A 189 -1.90 -11.66 -6.13
C ARG A 189 -2.73 -10.41 -5.84
N ALA A 190 -3.13 -10.23 -4.58
CA ALA A 190 -3.87 -9.04 -4.15
C ALA A 190 -3.08 -7.75 -4.42
N GLU A 191 -1.76 -7.78 -4.19
CA GLU A 191 -0.89 -6.63 -4.47
C GLU A 191 -0.73 -6.39 -5.98
N ALA A 192 -0.45 -7.43 -6.77
CA ALA A 192 -0.33 -7.33 -8.23
C ALA A 192 -1.62 -6.77 -8.89
N ALA A 193 -2.79 -7.10 -8.34
CA ALA A 193 -4.08 -6.62 -8.84
C ALA A 193 -4.24 -5.08 -8.74
N LYS A 194 -3.52 -4.42 -7.83
CA LYS A 194 -3.50 -2.95 -7.71
C LYS A 194 -2.73 -2.28 -8.85
N TRP A 195 -1.90 -3.04 -9.58
CA TRP A 195 -0.98 -2.54 -10.60
C TRP A 195 -1.15 -3.27 -11.95
N PRO A 196 -2.34 -3.24 -12.57
CA PRO A 196 -2.65 -4.09 -13.74
C PRO A 196 -1.80 -3.83 -14.98
N LEU A 197 -1.18 -2.64 -15.10
CA LEU A 197 -0.34 -2.26 -16.24
C LEU A 197 1.16 -2.42 -15.97
N ASP A 198 1.55 -2.89 -14.79
CA ASP A 198 2.94 -3.02 -14.39
C ASP A 198 3.62 -4.23 -15.06
N ALA A 199 4.62 -3.95 -15.90
CA ALA A 199 5.36 -4.99 -16.62
C ALA A 199 6.22 -5.85 -15.70
N GLY A 200 6.70 -5.31 -14.57
CA GLY A 200 7.54 -6.03 -13.60
C GLY A 200 6.77 -7.12 -12.87
N PHE A 201 5.50 -6.87 -12.50
CA PHE A 201 4.65 -7.94 -11.98
C PHE A 201 4.43 -9.04 -13.01
N ARG A 202 4.12 -8.67 -14.27
CA ARG A 202 3.88 -9.63 -15.36
C ARG A 202 5.07 -10.56 -15.60
N GLU A 203 6.27 -9.99 -15.73
CA GLU A 203 7.52 -10.74 -15.93
C GLU A 203 7.77 -11.72 -14.78
N ARG A 204 7.57 -11.29 -13.54
CA ARG A 204 7.81 -12.14 -12.36
C ARG A 204 6.78 -13.25 -12.23
N ILE A 205 5.51 -12.98 -12.52
CA ILE A 205 4.47 -14.01 -12.54
C ILE A 205 4.84 -15.09 -13.57
N GLU A 206 5.20 -14.69 -14.79
CA GLU A 206 5.62 -15.63 -15.84
C GLU A 206 6.83 -16.46 -15.40
N LYS A 207 7.87 -15.79 -14.87
CA LYS A 207 9.08 -16.47 -14.37
C LYS A 207 8.78 -17.44 -13.22
N LEU A 208 7.97 -17.03 -12.23
CA LEU A 208 7.62 -17.88 -11.09
C LEU A 208 6.75 -19.06 -11.52
N SER A 209 5.80 -18.86 -12.43
CA SER A 209 5.01 -19.94 -13.03
C SER A 209 5.86 -20.93 -13.82
N GLY A 210 6.93 -20.47 -14.48
CA GLY A 210 7.85 -21.33 -15.22
C GLY A 210 8.77 -22.17 -14.33
N ILE A 211 9.07 -21.74 -13.10
CA ILE A 211 10.03 -22.42 -12.20
C ILE A 211 9.37 -23.20 -11.06
N SER A 212 8.09 -22.98 -10.77
CA SER A 212 7.36 -23.69 -9.71
C SER A 212 5.95 -24.10 -10.16
N PRO A 213 5.70 -25.41 -10.32
CA PRO A 213 4.35 -25.93 -10.58
C PRO A 213 3.35 -25.57 -9.48
N GLU A 214 3.80 -25.52 -8.22
CA GLU A 214 2.98 -25.12 -7.08
C GLU A 214 2.54 -23.66 -7.22
N PHE A 215 3.45 -22.75 -7.60
CA PHE A 215 3.09 -21.36 -7.88
C PHE A 215 2.08 -21.26 -9.01
N ALA A 216 2.30 -21.94 -10.14
CA ALA A 216 1.38 -21.93 -11.27
C ALA A 216 -0.04 -22.37 -10.85
N THR A 217 -0.13 -23.42 -10.03
CA THR A 217 -1.40 -23.93 -9.49
C THR A 217 -2.06 -22.90 -8.58
N TRP A 218 -1.37 -22.45 -7.52
CA TRP A 218 -1.94 -21.52 -6.54
C TRP A 218 -2.26 -20.14 -7.13
N TRP A 219 -1.49 -19.69 -8.12
CA TRP A 219 -1.80 -18.47 -8.85
C TRP A 219 -3.07 -18.63 -9.70
N SER A 220 -3.27 -19.80 -10.31
CA SER A 220 -4.47 -20.09 -11.11
C SER A 220 -5.74 -20.24 -10.28
N ASP A 221 -5.65 -20.69 -9.02
CA ASP A 221 -6.77 -20.79 -8.07
C ASP A 221 -7.45 -19.45 -7.77
N GLN A 222 -6.78 -18.33 -8.08
CA GLN A 222 -7.26 -16.96 -7.89
C GLN A 222 -7.65 -16.59 -6.45
N ASN A 223 -7.14 -17.33 -5.46
CA ASN A 223 -7.34 -16.97 -4.06
C ASN A 223 -6.71 -15.60 -3.75
N VAL A 224 -7.44 -14.76 -3.03
CA VAL A 224 -7.01 -13.42 -2.61
C VAL A 224 -7.08 -13.36 -1.10
N GLN A 225 -6.00 -12.90 -0.47
CA GLN A 225 -5.97 -12.64 0.97
C GLN A 225 -5.37 -11.26 1.26
N GLU A 226 -5.86 -10.63 2.33
CA GLU A 226 -5.30 -9.38 2.83
C GLU A 226 -3.97 -9.60 3.56
N HIS A 227 -3.10 -8.61 3.53
CA HIS A 227 -1.91 -8.59 4.39
C HIS A 227 -2.33 -8.38 5.84
N ARG A 228 -2.45 -9.48 6.58
CA ARG A 228 -2.72 -9.48 8.02
C ARG A 228 -1.58 -10.15 8.76
N SER A 229 -1.46 -9.81 10.05
CA SER A 229 -0.54 -10.52 10.92
C SER A 229 -0.91 -12.00 10.99
N LYS A 230 0.09 -12.88 10.93
CA LYS A 230 -0.12 -14.34 10.92
C LYS A 230 0.86 -15.01 11.86
N ILE A 231 0.42 -16.07 12.52
CA ILE A 231 1.31 -16.95 13.26
C ILE A 231 2.07 -17.84 12.28
N ARG A 232 3.39 -17.90 12.41
CA ARG A 232 4.29 -18.74 11.62
C ARG A 232 5.16 -19.57 12.54
N ARG A 233 5.31 -20.85 12.19
CA ARG A 233 6.25 -21.76 12.85
C ARG A 233 7.52 -21.83 12.02
N LEU A 234 8.61 -21.29 12.57
CA LEU A 234 9.93 -21.31 11.96
C LEU A 234 10.83 -22.30 12.69
N ARG A 235 11.67 -23.01 11.93
CA ARG A 235 12.71 -23.87 12.47
C ARG A 235 14.06 -23.17 12.37
N HIS A 236 14.66 -22.89 13.51
CA HIS A 236 16.06 -22.51 13.60
C HIS A 236 16.94 -23.77 13.57
N PRO A 237 18.12 -23.73 12.93
CA PRO A 237 19.05 -24.88 12.92
C PRO A 237 19.45 -25.30 14.33
N GLU A 238 19.76 -24.33 15.18
CA GLU A 238 20.22 -24.58 16.56
C GLU A 238 19.11 -24.51 17.62
N LEU A 239 18.19 -23.56 17.53
CA LEU A 239 17.16 -23.33 18.57
C LEU A 239 15.92 -24.21 18.38
N GLY A 240 15.81 -24.93 17.26
CA GLY A 240 14.64 -25.73 16.92
C GLY A 240 13.45 -24.88 16.49
N VAL A 241 12.24 -25.42 16.66
CA VAL A 241 11.01 -24.75 16.22
C VAL A 241 10.60 -23.63 17.19
N ARG A 242 10.24 -22.46 16.66
CA ARG A 242 9.61 -21.35 17.39
C ARG A 242 8.37 -20.86 16.67
N VAL A 243 7.44 -20.36 17.47
CA VAL A 243 6.19 -19.76 17.00
C VAL A 243 6.34 -18.25 17.08
N MET A 244 6.10 -17.57 15.96
CA MET A 244 6.25 -16.12 15.86
C MET A 244 5.03 -15.50 15.20
N LEU A 245 4.63 -14.32 15.67
CA LEU A 245 3.66 -13.47 15.02
C LEU A 245 4.40 -12.64 13.97
N ILE A 246 4.05 -12.85 12.71
CA ILE A 246 4.56 -12.10 11.57
C ILE A 246 3.71 -10.86 11.41
N VAL A 247 4.32 -9.67 11.48
CA VAL A 247 3.63 -8.39 11.37
C VAL A 247 4.21 -7.61 10.18
N PRO A 248 3.50 -7.56 9.04
CA PRO A 248 3.87 -6.65 7.96
C PRO A 248 3.51 -5.21 8.36
N MET A 249 4.45 -4.29 8.17
CA MET A 249 4.30 -2.86 8.41
C MET A 249 4.54 -2.09 7.11
N THR A 250 3.58 -1.24 6.75
CA THR A 250 3.64 -0.34 5.60
C THR A 250 3.48 1.10 6.06
N SER A 251 4.13 2.04 5.39
CA SER A 251 4.00 3.49 5.60
C SER A 251 3.84 4.20 4.26
N PRO A 252 3.11 5.32 4.18
CA PRO A 252 3.10 6.15 2.98
C PRO A 252 4.50 6.51 2.46
N GLU A 253 5.48 6.66 3.34
CA GLU A 253 6.88 7.02 3.02
C GLU A 253 7.63 5.98 2.18
N PHE A 254 7.17 4.72 2.19
CA PHE A 254 7.85 3.64 1.48
C PHE A 254 6.89 2.65 0.82
N THR A 255 5.59 2.94 0.80
CA THR A 255 4.61 2.17 0.02
C THR A 255 4.98 2.28 -1.47
N PRO A 256 4.93 1.17 -2.24
CA PRO A 256 4.34 -0.14 -1.93
C PRO A 256 5.28 -1.17 -1.31
N SER A 257 6.46 -0.77 -0.84
CA SER A 257 7.38 -1.62 -0.07
C SER A 257 6.97 -1.69 1.41
N GLY A 258 7.58 -2.59 2.17
CA GLY A 258 7.26 -2.75 3.59
C GLY A 258 8.35 -3.46 4.40
N VAL A 259 8.19 -3.43 5.73
CA VAL A 259 9.03 -4.14 6.69
C VAL A 259 8.21 -5.26 7.33
N VAL A 260 8.81 -6.44 7.49
CA VAL A 260 8.20 -7.59 8.13
C VAL A 260 8.90 -7.86 9.46
N PHE A 261 8.18 -7.67 10.56
CA PHE A 261 8.63 -7.99 11.90
C PHE A 261 8.20 -9.38 12.31
N HIS A 262 9.05 -10.04 13.09
CA HIS A 262 8.71 -11.29 13.76
C HIS A 262 8.72 -11.04 15.26
N LEU A 263 7.56 -11.23 15.89
CA LEU A 263 7.39 -11.04 17.32
C LEU A 263 7.21 -12.41 17.98
N PRO A 264 7.77 -12.64 19.18
CA PRO A 264 7.51 -13.87 19.91
C PRO A 264 6.03 -13.98 20.25
N VAL A 265 5.51 -15.21 20.19
CA VAL A 265 4.19 -15.54 20.73
C VAL A 265 4.42 -16.22 22.07
N ASN A 266 3.74 -15.76 23.13
CA ASN A 266 3.77 -16.48 24.40
C ASN A 266 3.17 -17.88 24.19
N GLU A 267 3.71 -18.91 24.84
CA GLU A 267 3.20 -20.29 24.69
C GLU A 267 1.70 -20.43 25.06
N SER A 268 1.15 -19.50 25.84
CA SER A 268 -0.28 -19.40 26.15
C SER A 268 -1.17 -18.95 24.99
N ASP A 269 -0.59 -18.27 24.00
CA ASP A 269 -1.30 -17.61 22.89
C ASP A 269 -1.12 -18.35 21.55
N ALA A 270 -0.30 -19.42 21.54
CA ALA A 270 -0.15 -20.27 20.37
C ALA A 270 -1.45 -21.08 20.17
N PRO A 271 -2.07 -21.05 18.98
CA PRO A 271 -3.23 -21.88 18.69
C PRO A 271 -2.82 -23.34 18.89
N LYS A 272 -3.53 -24.04 19.78
CA LYS A 272 -3.34 -25.47 19.99
C LYS A 272 -3.54 -26.15 18.64
N SER A 273 -2.52 -26.90 18.21
CA SER A 273 -2.60 -27.77 17.04
C SER A 273 -3.87 -28.62 17.14
N ALA A 274 -4.77 -28.49 16.17
CA ALA A 274 -5.90 -29.40 15.98
C ALA A 274 -5.43 -30.67 15.27
#